data_AF-A0A412TQI0-F1
#
_entry.id   AF-A0A412TQI0-F1
#
_cell.length_a   1.000
_cell.length_b   1.000
_cell.length_c   1.000
_cell.angle_alpha   90.00
_cell.angle_beta   90.00
_cell.angle_gamma   90.00
#
_symmetry.space_group_name_H-M   'P 1'
#
loop_
_entity.id
_entity.type
_entity.pdbx_description
1 polymer ?
#
loop_
_entity_poly.entity_id
_entity_poly.type
_entity_poly.pdbx_seq_one_letter_code
_entity_poly.pdbx_strand_id
1 'polypeptide(L)'
;MVSDNRWVATTKGIVVFLLTALLFVFWYDRDRELAESHVTAVRFGFYRVIWIEVLCGITVAWCVRKKFRFRLPDAGVLLLGGYVLLRSVYGDGMVGYRTELWILFVILYFLLRLLSSLFRNAVTVMLWTLMGAGLVETIYGFGQLYGWFASGHSLYRLTGSFFNPGPYSGFLVMVLPVVLFYCLSVYPGRQKSVGEWRYKLESGFVWGILLLILSILPAGMSRSSWLAAVAGCGVVTAFYYRIRKQLKELGRKLGKKAWWVAGIGVVCLLLLFSGLYLMKKDSADGRRLMWKIAGRAIAENPWGGCGLGYFGGAFGKAQAAYFATEEATEQEEWVAGSPEYGFNEYLQLGVELGIVGSILFLLAVGLAVRQLLYSSRPEKGAVLGGLTAFSVFACFSYPLSVIPLVIVFVLFMALAGTLDDRKLPAEERKRTVGAWFVMGASLLMAGITWRLTEHKEEWKQAYIRWGEEQRYFSMDIFEETVDHYRDLYPFLKDQPKFLFEYGQCLSKTGQYEEGIRILTEGTRLSADPMFYNIMGKDAEALKHFGQAEACFKQASYMVPHRLYPLYLLAKMYFESGQSEKGRDMARQVIQKEPKVMSDAVKEMKAELEERLKP
;
A
#
# COMPACT_ATOMS: atom_id res chain seq x y z
N MET A 1 37.81 1.93 30.14
CA MET A 1 36.44 2.44 30.41
C MET A 1 36.04 3.65 29.55
N VAL A 2 36.96 4.47 29.02
CA VAL A 2 36.60 5.61 28.13
C VAL A 2 36.35 5.17 26.67
N SER A 3 36.93 4.06 26.20
CA SER A 3 36.74 3.52 24.84
C SER A 3 35.33 2.98 24.58
N ASP A 4 34.72 2.30 25.56
CA ASP A 4 33.40 1.67 25.40
C ASP A 4 32.26 2.68 25.24
N ASN A 5 32.35 3.84 25.91
CA ASN A 5 31.31 4.87 25.85
C ASN A 5 31.30 5.60 24.49
N ARG A 6 32.47 5.84 23.89
CA ARG A 6 32.56 6.42 22.53
C ARG A 6 31.94 5.50 21.49
N TRP A 7 32.26 4.20 21.52
CA TRP A 7 31.69 3.22 20.59
C TRP A 7 30.17 3.10 20.71
N VAL A 8 29.62 3.13 21.94
CA VAL A 8 28.16 3.10 22.15
C VAL A 8 27.49 4.37 21.64
N ALA A 9 28.10 5.54 21.82
CA ALA A 9 27.57 6.81 21.31
C ALA A 9 27.58 6.84 19.76
N THR A 10 28.68 6.43 19.15
CA THR A 10 28.80 6.33 17.68
C THR A 10 27.78 5.34 17.10
N THR A 11 27.62 4.16 17.73
CA THR A 11 26.64 3.16 17.27
C THR A 11 25.20 3.66 17.37
N LYS A 12 24.86 4.42 18.43
CA LYS A 12 23.55 5.08 18.55
C LYS A 12 23.35 6.10 17.42
N GLY A 13 24.35 6.94 17.17
CA GLY A 13 24.31 7.94 16.10
C GLY A 13 24.05 7.30 14.74
N ILE A 14 24.74 6.19 14.43
CA ILE A 14 24.53 5.45 13.18
C ILE A 14 23.10 4.90 13.09
N VAL A 15 22.57 4.27 14.15
CA VAL A 15 21.19 3.75 14.13
C VAL A 15 20.17 4.86 13.92
N VAL A 16 20.37 6.03 14.54
CA VAL A 16 19.49 7.19 14.33
C VAL A 16 19.60 7.70 12.89
N PHE A 17 20.82 7.86 12.38
CA PHE A 17 21.09 8.35 11.04
C PHE A 17 20.41 7.46 9.98
N LEU A 18 20.67 6.15 10.05
CA LEU A 18 20.09 5.16 9.16
C LEU A 18 18.56 5.17 9.22
N LEU A 19 17.99 5.02 10.42
CA LEU A 19 16.53 5.01 10.55
C LEU A 19 15.88 6.34 10.10
N THR A 20 16.56 7.47 10.28
CA THR A 20 16.10 8.77 9.76
C THR A 20 16.13 8.76 8.23
N ALA A 21 17.24 8.36 7.61
CA ALA A 21 17.35 8.29 6.15
C ALA A 21 16.26 7.40 5.55
N LEU A 22 15.98 6.26 6.19
CA LEU A 22 14.91 5.34 5.80
C LEU A 22 13.51 5.95 5.96
N LEU A 23 13.22 6.59 7.10
CA LEU A 23 11.91 7.19 7.38
C LEU A 23 11.66 8.50 6.63
N PHE A 24 12.68 9.10 6.03
CA PHE A 24 12.57 10.32 5.22
C PHE A 24 12.95 10.09 3.76
N VAL A 25 12.97 8.83 3.31
CA VAL A 25 13.33 8.44 1.93
C VAL A 25 12.48 9.15 0.86
N PHE A 26 11.25 9.54 1.22
CA PHE A 26 10.30 10.24 0.35
C PHE A 26 10.45 11.77 0.37
N TRP A 27 11.31 12.33 1.23
CA TRP A 27 11.65 13.76 1.23
C TRP A 27 12.85 14.08 0.34
N TYR A 28 13.75 13.12 0.13
CA TYR A 28 15.09 13.38 -0.43
C TYR A 28 15.13 13.52 -1.96
N ASP A 29 14.12 13.03 -2.67
CA ASP A 29 14.12 13.01 -4.14
C ASP A 29 12.71 13.36 -4.63
N ARG A 30 12.39 14.67 -4.74
CA ARG A 30 11.24 15.14 -5.55
C ARG A 30 11.77 15.59 -6.89
N ASP A 31 12.38 14.66 -7.61
CA ASP A 31 12.79 14.91 -8.99
C ASP A 31 11.52 15.12 -9.81
N ARG A 32 11.21 16.40 -10.08
CA ARG A 32 9.96 16.80 -10.77
C ARG A 32 9.92 16.31 -12.22
N GLU A 33 11.07 15.88 -12.74
CA GLU A 33 11.27 15.40 -14.10
C GLU A 33 10.80 13.95 -14.29
N LEU A 34 10.66 13.18 -13.20
CA LEU A 34 10.19 11.79 -13.30
C LEU A 34 8.70 11.74 -13.69
N ALA A 35 8.39 10.93 -14.70
CA ALA A 35 7.02 10.48 -14.91
C ALA A 35 6.47 9.84 -13.63
N GLU A 36 5.24 10.21 -13.26
CA GLU A 36 4.60 9.76 -12.01
C GLU A 36 5.45 10.03 -10.75
N SER A 37 6.17 11.17 -10.73
CA SER A 37 7.19 11.52 -9.72
C SER A 37 6.79 11.25 -8.26
N HIS A 38 5.52 11.40 -7.90
CA HIS A 38 5.03 11.18 -6.55
C HIS A 38 5.18 9.72 -6.05
N VAL A 39 5.15 8.71 -6.92
CA VAL A 39 5.42 7.30 -6.56
C VAL A 39 6.83 6.89 -6.96
N THR A 40 7.25 7.27 -8.17
CA THR A 40 8.49 6.78 -8.77
C THR A 40 9.72 7.33 -8.06
N ALA A 41 9.69 8.59 -7.64
CA ALA A 41 10.81 9.21 -6.95
C ALA A 41 11.03 8.59 -5.55
N VAL A 42 9.97 8.26 -4.83
CA VAL A 42 10.04 7.52 -3.55
C VAL A 42 10.67 6.14 -3.75
N ARG A 43 10.34 5.46 -4.85
CA ARG A 43 10.89 4.13 -5.17
C ARG A 43 12.38 4.20 -5.49
N PHE A 44 12.82 5.14 -6.33
CA PHE A 44 14.24 5.31 -6.64
C PHE A 44 15.04 5.82 -5.42
N GLY A 45 14.46 6.72 -4.62
CA GLY A 45 15.01 7.10 -3.32
C GLY A 45 15.21 5.89 -2.41
N PHE A 46 14.25 4.96 -2.37
CA PHE A 46 14.37 3.72 -1.60
C PHE A 46 15.50 2.82 -2.09
N TYR A 47 15.68 2.65 -3.40
CA TYR A 47 16.81 1.89 -3.94
C TYR A 47 18.17 2.47 -3.55
N ARG A 48 18.30 3.81 -3.52
CA ARG A 48 19.53 4.48 -3.09
C ARG A 48 19.76 4.32 -1.58
N VAL A 49 18.73 4.56 -0.77
CA VAL A 49 18.83 4.48 0.69
C VAL A 49 19.09 3.05 1.16
N ILE A 50 18.39 2.04 0.62
CA ILE A 50 18.57 0.64 1.06
C ILE A 50 19.99 0.13 0.80
N TRP A 51 20.64 0.60 -0.27
CA TRP A 51 22.05 0.27 -0.54
C TRP A 51 22.98 0.80 0.56
N ILE A 52 22.82 2.07 0.94
CA ILE A 52 23.59 2.70 2.02
C ILE A 52 23.31 2.01 3.36
N GLU A 53 22.04 1.74 3.65
CA GLU A 53 21.57 1.02 4.84
C GLU A 53 22.27 -0.33 5.01
N VAL A 54 22.32 -1.13 3.94
CA VAL A 54 22.96 -2.45 3.95
C VAL A 54 24.46 -2.32 4.19
N LEU A 55 25.17 -1.46 3.46
CA LEU A 55 26.62 -1.27 3.64
C LEU A 55 26.98 -0.80 5.06
N CYS A 56 26.27 0.21 5.57
CA CYS A 56 26.51 0.73 6.91
C CYS A 56 26.16 -0.30 8.00
N GLY A 57 25.01 -0.97 7.89
CA GLY A 57 24.58 -1.94 8.89
C GLY A 57 25.47 -3.19 8.93
N ILE A 58 25.98 -3.64 7.79
CA ILE A 58 26.98 -4.71 7.70
C ILE A 58 28.27 -4.30 8.42
N THR A 59 28.79 -3.11 8.09
CA THR A 59 30.02 -2.58 8.69
C THR A 59 29.90 -2.55 10.21
N VAL A 60 28.80 -2.02 10.74
CA VAL A 60 28.55 -1.95 12.19
C VAL A 60 28.47 -3.35 12.81
N ALA A 61 27.75 -4.28 12.17
CA ALA A 61 27.60 -5.63 12.68
C ALA A 61 28.92 -6.39 12.78
N TRP A 62 29.82 -6.16 11.81
CA TRP A 62 31.14 -6.79 11.75
C TRP A 62 32.09 -6.22 12.79
N CYS A 63 32.14 -4.88 12.92
CA CYS A 63 32.95 -4.22 13.95
C CYS A 63 32.60 -4.72 15.36
N VAL A 64 31.32 -4.99 15.63
CA VAL A 64 30.84 -5.45 16.94
C VAL A 64 30.82 -6.99 17.07
N ARG A 65 31.19 -7.73 16.01
CA ARG A 65 31.14 -9.21 15.93
C ARG A 65 29.79 -9.76 16.44
N LYS A 66 28.71 -9.18 15.95
CA LYS A 66 27.36 -9.42 16.49
C LYS A 66 26.91 -10.86 16.21
N LYS A 67 26.45 -11.55 17.26
CA LYS A 67 25.70 -12.82 17.13
C LYS A 67 24.23 -12.52 16.89
N PHE A 68 23.58 -13.30 16.02
CA PHE A 68 22.17 -13.15 15.70
C PHE A 68 21.33 -14.20 16.45
N ARG A 69 20.23 -13.79 17.07
CA ARG A 69 19.30 -14.71 17.73
C ARG A 69 18.08 -14.90 16.85
N PHE A 70 17.94 -16.09 16.29
CA PHE A 70 16.86 -16.42 15.39
C PHE A 70 15.55 -16.70 16.15
N ARG A 71 14.44 -16.15 15.68
CA ARG A 71 13.11 -16.22 16.31
C ARG A 71 12.04 -16.67 15.32
N LEU A 72 10.88 -17.09 15.83
CA LEU A 72 9.78 -17.52 14.97
C LEU A 72 9.31 -16.44 13.96
N PRO A 73 9.22 -15.14 14.31
CA PRO A 73 8.93 -14.11 13.29
C PRO A 73 9.93 -14.11 12.13
N ASP A 74 11.22 -14.38 12.40
CA ASP A 74 12.26 -14.47 11.37
C ASP A 74 11.98 -15.64 10.40
N ALA A 75 11.51 -16.78 10.92
CA ALA A 75 11.08 -17.90 10.08
C ALA A 75 9.85 -17.55 9.23
N GLY A 76 8.85 -16.88 9.82
CA GLY A 76 7.66 -16.45 9.09
C GLY A 76 8.00 -15.52 7.92
N VAL A 77 8.89 -14.55 8.14
CA VAL A 77 9.37 -13.64 7.09
C VAL A 77 10.13 -14.38 5.99
N LEU A 78 11.01 -15.34 6.36
CA LEU A 78 11.75 -16.14 5.36
C LEU A 78 10.83 -17.07 4.56
N LEU A 79 9.82 -17.68 5.18
CA LEU A 79 8.87 -18.53 4.49
C LEU A 79 8.04 -17.73 3.47
N LEU A 80 7.57 -16.54 3.86
CA LEU A 80 6.86 -15.66 2.95
C LEU A 80 7.76 -15.17 1.82
N GLY A 81 8.98 -14.70 2.13
CA GLY A 81 9.95 -14.24 1.13
C GLY A 81 10.37 -15.36 0.17
N GLY A 82 10.61 -16.56 0.69
CA GLY A 82 10.94 -17.75 -0.10
C GLY A 82 9.78 -18.17 -1.00
N TYR A 83 8.53 -18.07 -0.55
CA TYR A 83 7.36 -18.33 -1.37
C TYR A 83 7.22 -17.32 -2.52
N VAL A 84 7.40 -16.02 -2.25
CA VAL A 84 7.37 -14.98 -3.29
C VAL A 84 8.48 -15.21 -4.32
N LEU A 85 9.70 -15.53 -3.86
CA LEU A 85 10.83 -15.83 -4.76
C LEU A 85 10.60 -17.10 -5.60
N LEU A 86 10.05 -18.15 -4.98
CA LEU A 86 9.70 -19.38 -5.70
C LEU A 86 8.65 -19.08 -6.78
N ARG A 87 7.61 -18.30 -6.45
CA ARG A 87 6.57 -17.89 -7.41
C ARG A 87 7.12 -16.98 -8.51
N SER A 88 8.11 -16.14 -8.23
CA SER A 88 8.70 -15.30 -9.27
C SER A 88 9.56 -16.09 -10.27
N VAL A 89 10.16 -17.20 -9.83
CA VAL A 89 11.01 -18.06 -10.69
C VAL A 89 10.19 -19.10 -11.46
N TYR A 90 9.19 -19.71 -10.81
CA TYR A 90 8.45 -20.85 -11.35
C TYR A 90 6.98 -20.58 -11.70
N GLY A 91 6.46 -19.39 -11.39
CA GLY A 91 5.07 -19.01 -11.68
C GLY A 91 4.87 -18.36 -13.05
N ASP A 92 3.62 -18.05 -13.38
CA ASP A 92 3.16 -17.46 -14.66
C ASP A 92 3.50 -15.96 -14.84
N GLY A 93 4.60 -15.52 -14.23
CA GLY A 93 5.08 -14.14 -14.20
C GLY A 93 4.65 -13.35 -12.97
N MET A 94 5.48 -12.37 -12.61
CA MET A 94 5.20 -11.35 -11.58
C MET A 94 5.72 -10.01 -12.09
N VAL A 95 5.13 -8.91 -11.62
CA VAL A 95 5.66 -7.57 -11.89
C VAL A 95 7.06 -7.45 -11.27
N GLY A 96 8.06 -7.14 -12.10
CA GLY A 96 9.47 -7.25 -11.75
C GLY A 96 9.82 -6.36 -10.55
N TYR A 97 9.56 -5.06 -10.67
CA TYR A 97 9.90 -4.11 -9.60
C TYR A 97 9.16 -4.38 -8.28
N ARG A 98 7.95 -4.96 -8.33
CA ARG A 98 7.21 -5.33 -7.11
C ARG A 98 7.91 -6.48 -6.40
N THR A 99 8.36 -7.48 -7.16
CA THR A 99 9.12 -8.63 -6.63
C THR A 99 10.44 -8.17 -6.01
N GLU A 100 11.18 -7.30 -6.71
CA GLU A 100 12.42 -6.70 -6.20
C GLU A 100 12.20 -5.98 -4.86
N LEU A 101 11.15 -5.14 -4.77
CA LEU A 101 10.81 -4.43 -3.53
C LEU A 101 10.50 -5.40 -2.38
N TRP A 102 9.78 -6.49 -2.63
CA TRP A 102 9.52 -7.51 -1.61
C TRP A 102 10.81 -8.15 -1.08
N ILE A 103 11.75 -8.48 -1.97
CA ILE A 103 13.06 -9.03 -1.57
C ILE A 103 13.83 -8.00 -0.74
N LEU A 104 13.84 -6.73 -1.16
CA LEU A 104 14.48 -5.65 -0.42
C LEU A 104 13.82 -5.41 0.95
N PHE A 105 12.51 -5.59 1.10
CA PHE A 105 11.84 -5.51 2.40
C PHE A 105 12.20 -6.68 3.33
N VAL A 106 12.45 -7.88 2.80
CA VAL A 106 13.00 -9.00 3.59
C VAL A 106 14.42 -8.67 4.06
N ILE A 107 15.26 -8.12 3.19
CA ILE A 107 16.61 -7.66 3.57
C ILE A 107 16.52 -6.57 4.64
N LEU A 108 15.65 -5.58 4.44
CA LEU A 108 15.40 -4.51 5.41
C LEU A 108 14.94 -5.05 6.76
N TYR A 109 14.06 -6.06 6.79
CA TYR A 109 13.64 -6.72 8.03
C TYR A 109 14.85 -7.25 8.81
N PHE A 110 15.74 -8.00 8.16
CA PHE A 110 16.91 -8.58 8.81
C PHE A 110 17.93 -7.51 9.23
N LEU A 111 18.09 -6.46 8.42
CA LEU A 111 18.90 -5.31 8.77
C LEU A 111 18.38 -4.61 10.03
N LEU A 112 17.07 -4.31 10.10
CA LEU A 112 16.46 -3.69 11.27
C LEU A 112 16.49 -4.63 12.50
N ARG A 113 16.38 -5.94 12.33
CA ARG A 113 16.60 -6.93 13.41
C ARG A 113 18.02 -6.87 13.95
N LEU A 114 19.01 -6.73 13.08
CA LEU A 114 20.40 -6.58 13.45
C LEU A 114 20.63 -5.26 14.20
N LEU A 115 20.22 -4.13 13.62
CA LEU A 115 20.37 -2.78 14.18
C LEU A 115 19.67 -2.65 15.55
N SER A 116 18.42 -3.12 15.66
CA SER A 116 17.65 -3.08 16.91
C SER A 116 18.24 -3.97 18.02
N SER A 117 19.12 -4.91 17.67
CA SER A 117 19.79 -5.77 18.63
C SER A 117 21.16 -5.26 19.10
N LEU A 118 21.73 -4.22 18.46
CA LEU A 118 23.12 -3.79 18.65
C LEU A 118 23.43 -3.42 20.11
N PHE A 119 22.58 -2.60 20.72
CA PHE A 119 22.73 -2.13 22.10
C PHE A 119 21.41 -2.16 22.88
N ARG A 120 21.49 -2.09 24.21
CA ARG A 120 20.34 -2.32 25.12
C ARG A 120 19.10 -1.48 24.80
N ASN A 121 19.31 -0.21 24.44
CA ASN A 121 18.28 0.80 24.21
C ASN A 121 17.97 1.03 22.73
N ALA A 122 18.44 0.18 21.82
CA ALA A 122 18.28 0.40 20.37
C ALA A 122 16.80 0.47 19.97
N VAL A 123 15.96 -0.44 20.48
CA VAL A 123 14.51 -0.38 20.27
C VAL A 123 13.91 0.96 20.73
N THR A 124 14.29 1.43 21.91
CA THR A 124 13.85 2.72 22.44
C THR A 124 14.24 3.84 21.47
N VAL A 125 15.52 3.90 21.05
CA VAL A 125 16.02 4.89 20.08
C VAL A 125 15.22 4.86 18.79
N MET A 126 14.95 3.67 18.24
CA MET A 126 14.20 3.54 16.98
C MET A 126 12.75 4.02 17.11
N LEU A 127 12.08 3.74 18.23
CA LEU A 127 10.75 4.27 18.50
C LEU A 127 10.75 5.80 18.68
N TRP A 128 11.80 6.36 19.27
CA TRP A 128 11.98 7.82 19.35
C TRP A 128 12.16 8.47 17.98
N THR A 129 12.98 7.88 17.11
CA THR A 129 13.14 8.35 15.73
C THR A 129 11.80 8.29 14.98
N LEU A 130 11.01 7.22 15.16
CA LEU A 130 9.67 7.11 14.57
C LEU A 130 8.71 8.20 15.07
N MET A 131 8.71 8.50 16.38
CA MET A 131 7.92 9.61 16.91
C MET A 131 8.37 10.96 16.35
N GLY A 132 9.69 11.16 16.19
CA GLY A 132 10.25 12.34 15.54
C GLY A 132 9.78 12.48 14.09
N ALA A 133 9.77 11.39 13.32
CA ALA A 133 9.21 11.38 11.97
C ALA A 133 7.71 11.75 11.94
N GLY A 134 6.92 11.21 12.88
CA GLY A 134 5.51 11.59 13.04
C GLY A 134 5.31 13.07 13.38
N LEU A 135 6.19 13.65 14.22
CA LEU A 135 6.15 15.07 14.53
C LEU A 135 6.45 15.92 13.28
N VAL A 136 7.47 15.57 12.50
CA VAL A 136 7.81 16.30 11.26
C VAL A 136 6.64 16.24 10.27
N GLU A 137 6.04 15.06 10.04
CA GLU A 137 4.87 14.93 9.17
C GLU A 137 3.66 15.70 9.66
N THR A 138 3.48 15.80 10.98
CA THR A 138 2.39 16.58 11.58
C THR A 138 2.62 18.08 11.38
N ILE A 139 3.84 18.58 11.64
CA ILE A 139 4.22 19.98 11.40
C ILE A 139 4.07 20.32 9.91
N TYR A 140 4.52 19.44 9.02
CA TYR A 140 4.41 19.65 7.59
C TYR A 140 2.95 19.69 7.12
N GLY A 141 2.11 18.80 7.64
CA GLY A 141 0.66 18.82 7.37
C GLY A 141 -0.03 20.08 7.86
N PHE A 142 0.32 20.58 9.06
CA PHE A 142 -0.18 21.89 9.52
C PHE A 142 0.30 23.01 8.61
N GLY A 143 1.58 23.00 8.21
CA GLY A 143 2.12 23.96 7.25
C GLY A 143 1.34 23.95 5.92
N GLN A 144 0.89 22.79 5.44
CA GLN A 144 0.00 22.74 4.26
C GLN A 144 -1.37 23.35 4.52
N LEU A 145 -2.00 23.06 5.67
CA LEU A 145 -3.30 23.62 6.03
C LEU A 145 -3.27 25.15 6.20
N TYR A 146 -2.15 25.70 6.70
CA TYR A 146 -1.92 27.14 6.84
C TYR A 146 -1.36 27.82 5.58
N GLY A 147 -1.13 27.05 4.49
CA GLY A 147 -0.62 27.58 3.23
C GLY A 147 0.88 27.91 3.21
N TRP A 148 1.65 27.45 4.20
CA TRP A 148 3.12 27.56 4.22
C TRP A 148 3.80 26.60 3.25
N PHE A 149 3.18 25.44 3.00
CA PHE A 149 3.69 24.43 2.08
C PHE A 149 2.64 24.03 1.06
N ALA A 150 3.08 23.68 -0.16
CA ALA A 150 2.20 23.13 -1.17
C ALA A 150 1.78 21.69 -0.80
N SER A 151 0.52 21.36 -1.11
CA SER A 151 0.03 19.99 -1.07
C SER A 151 0.62 19.16 -2.22
N GLY A 152 0.84 17.87 -1.99
CA GLY A 152 1.23 16.90 -3.01
C GLY A 152 0.17 16.61 -4.06
N HIS A 153 -1.06 17.13 -3.92
CA HIS A 153 -2.12 16.96 -4.91
C HIS A 153 -3.02 18.21 -4.98
N SER A 154 -3.41 18.59 -6.20
CA SER A 154 -4.29 19.73 -6.49
C SER A 154 -5.67 19.69 -5.81
N LEU A 155 -6.24 18.50 -5.56
CA LEU A 155 -7.59 18.33 -5.02
C LEU A 155 -7.63 18.31 -3.49
N TYR A 156 -6.48 18.13 -2.83
CA TYR A 156 -6.40 17.95 -1.38
C TYR A 156 -5.55 19.04 -0.76
N ARG A 157 -6.04 19.67 0.31
CA ARG A 157 -5.25 20.66 1.06
C ARG A 157 -4.23 20.05 2.03
N LEU A 158 -4.43 18.77 2.39
CA LEU A 158 -3.59 18.05 3.33
C LEU A 158 -3.19 16.71 2.72
N THR A 159 -1.89 16.52 2.57
CA THR A 159 -1.29 15.29 2.06
C THR A 159 -0.02 14.93 2.84
N GLY A 160 0.46 15.83 3.70
CA GLY A 160 1.81 15.77 4.23
C GLY A 160 2.81 15.61 3.08
N SER A 161 3.84 14.82 3.33
CA SER A 161 4.82 14.46 2.31
C SER A 161 4.32 13.43 1.29
N PHE A 162 3.14 12.84 1.50
CA PHE A 162 2.54 11.82 0.64
C PHE A 162 1.77 12.47 -0.52
N PHE A 163 1.25 11.64 -1.42
CA PHE A 163 0.40 12.11 -2.52
C PHE A 163 -1.07 12.29 -2.11
N ASN A 164 -1.55 11.57 -1.09
CA ASN A 164 -2.96 11.52 -0.71
C ASN A 164 -3.13 11.59 0.82
N PRO A 165 -4.19 12.25 1.35
CA PRO A 165 -4.49 12.29 2.79
C PRO A 165 -4.66 10.92 3.46
N GLY A 166 -5.05 9.89 2.70
CA GLY A 166 -5.23 8.52 3.20
C GLY A 166 -3.91 7.90 3.71
N PRO A 167 -2.90 7.70 2.85
CA PRO A 167 -1.58 7.25 3.26
C PRO A 167 -0.92 8.12 4.34
N TYR A 168 -1.05 9.45 4.23
CA TYR A 168 -0.59 10.39 5.26
C TYR A 168 -1.19 10.09 6.64
N SER A 169 -2.52 9.99 6.71
CA SER A 169 -3.22 9.64 7.94
C SER A 169 -2.84 8.23 8.41
N GLY A 170 -2.64 7.30 7.47
CA GLY A 170 -2.13 5.95 7.72
C GLY A 170 -0.79 5.94 8.45
N PHE A 171 0.16 6.79 8.04
CA PHE A 171 1.45 6.94 8.71
C PHE A 171 1.28 7.43 10.15
N LEU A 172 0.53 8.51 10.35
CA LEU A 172 0.31 9.10 11.67
C LEU A 172 -0.37 8.13 12.65
N VAL A 173 -1.35 7.34 12.20
CA VAL A 173 -2.04 6.39 13.09
C VAL A 173 -1.22 5.16 13.46
N MET A 174 -0.15 4.86 12.71
CA MET A 174 0.85 3.87 13.15
C MET A 174 1.79 4.44 14.22
N VAL A 175 2.09 5.74 14.16
CA VAL A 175 2.93 6.45 15.14
C VAL A 175 2.15 6.72 16.44
N LEU A 176 0.86 7.04 16.33
CA LEU A 176 0.01 7.47 17.45
C LEU A 176 0.02 6.51 18.66
N PRO A 177 -0.13 5.17 18.51
CA PRO A 177 -0.02 4.23 19.62
C PRO A 177 1.36 4.23 20.30
N VAL A 178 2.43 4.49 19.53
CA VAL A 178 3.80 4.60 20.07
C VAL A 178 3.89 5.83 20.98
N VAL A 179 3.39 6.99 20.53
CA VAL A 179 3.37 8.23 21.32
C VAL A 179 2.53 8.04 22.59
N LEU A 180 1.32 7.48 22.47
CA LEU A 180 0.45 7.21 23.61
C LEU A 180 1.10 6.26 24.62
N PHE A 181 1.81 5.24 24.14
CA PHE A 181 2.54 4.31 25.01
C PHE A 181 3.58 5.03 25.86
N TYR A 182 4.33 5.97 25.30
CA TYR A 182 5.31 6.74 26.07
C TYR A 182 4.63 7.66 27.09
N CYS A 183 3.56 8.36 26.72
CA CYS A 183 2.75 9.19 27.63
C CYS A 183 2.28 8.40 28.86
N LEU A 184 1.77 7.18 28.66
CA LEU A 184 1.18 6.37 29.72
C LEU A 184 2.23 5.55 30.50
N SER A 185 3.08 4.81 29.80
CA SER A 185 3.81 3.68 30.41
C SER A 185 5.25 4.01 30.81
N VAL A 186 5.92 4.93 30.10
CA VAL A 186 7.36 5.16 30.27
C VAL A 186 7.62 6.38 31.15
N TYR A 187 6.89 7.47 30.93
CA TYR A 187 7.14 8.71 31.67
C TYR A 187 6.79 8.63 33.15
N PRO A 188 5.58 8.19 33.56
CA PRO A 188 5.27 8.08 34.98
C PRO A 188 6.26 7.22 35.78
N GLY A 189 6.88 6.21 35.14
CA GLY A 189 7.90 5.37 35.76
C GLY A 189 9.31 6.00 35.84
N ARG A 190 9.62 6.98 34.98
CA ARG A 190 10.94 7.63 34.91
C ARG A 190 11.11 8.82 35.86
N GLN A 191 10.02 9.36 36.40
CA GLN A 191 10.03 10.53 37.31
C GLN A 191 11.04 10.38 38.47
N LYS A 192 11.20 9.16 39.01
CA LYS A 192 12.15 8.88 40.11
C LYS A 192 13.62 8.85 39.68
N SER A 193 13.91 8.76 38.38
CA SER A 193 15.26 8.50 37.83
C SER A 193 15.85 9.66 37.04
N VAL A 194 15.01 10.53 36.49
CA VAL A 194 15.40 11.67 35.65
C VAL A 194 14.81 12.88 36.36
N GLY A 195 15.66 13.75 36.93
CA GLY A 195 15.24 14.85 37.81
C GLY A 195 14.02 15.64 37.30
N GLU A 196 13.23 16.18 38.23
CA GLU A 196 11.87 16.67 38.00
C GLU A 196 11.71 17.59 36.77
N TRP A 197 12.65 18.51 36.55
CA TRP A 197 12.61 19.43 35.42
C TRP A 197 12.75 18.74 34.06
N ARG A 198 13.73 17.84 33.92
CA ARG A 198 13.92 17.05 32.70
C ARG A 198 12.72 16.14 32.43
N TYR A 199 12.16 15.56 33.48
CA TYR A 199 10.92 14.78 33.38
C TYR A 199 9.75 15.61 32.82
N LYS A 200 9.50 16.81 33.38
CA LYS A 200 8.42 17.70 32.92
C LYS A 200 8.60 18.10 31.45
N LEU A 201 9.83 18.44 31.05
CA LEU A 201 10.14 18.80 29.65
C LEU A 201 9.93 17.63 28.68
N GLU A 202 10.52 16.46 28.97
CA GLU A 202 10.39 15.29 28.09
C GLU A 202 8.95 14.79 28.01
N SER A 203 8.23 14.76 29.15
CA SER A 203 6.81 14.40 29.18
C SER A 203 5.96 15.41 28.40
N GLY A 204 6.15 16.70 28.64
CA GLY A 204 5.43 17.77 27.94
C GLY A 204 5.64 17.71 26.42
N PHE A 205 6.86 17.40 25.98
CA PHE A 205 7.18 17.20 24.57
C PHE A 205 6.36 16.05 23.95
N VAL A 206 6.31 14.87 24.58
CA VAL A 206 5.58 13.72 24.04
C VAL A 206 4.06 13.92 24.08
N TRP A 207 3.54 14.56 25.14
CA TRP A 207 2.14 15.01 25.17
C TRP A 207 1.83 16.02 24.07
N GLY A 208 2.76 16.93 23.76
CA GLY A 208 2.66 17.85 22.64
C GLY A 208 2.52 17.11 21.30
N ILE A 209 3.37 16.11 21.03
CA ILE A 209 3.26 15.28 19.83
C ILE A 209 1.88 14.60 19.76
N LEU A 210 1.42 14.03 20.87
CA LEU A 210 0.11 13.37 20.94
C LEU A 210 -1.02 14.33 20.54
N LEU A 211 -1.04 15.52 21.13
CA LEU A 211 -2.07 16.53 20.86
C LEU A 211 -2.03 17.02 19.42
N LEU A 212 -0.84 17.22 18.85
CA LEU A 212 -0.67 17.62 17.45
C LEU A 212 -1.19 16.55 16.49
N ILE A 213 -0.87 15.27 16.71
CA ILE A 213 -1.38 14.20 15.86
C ILE A 213 -2.92 14.11 15.97
N LEU A 214 -3.46 14.15 17.19
CA LEU A 214 -4.92 14.07 17.39
C LEU A 214 -5.68 15.23 16.76
N SER A 215 -5.11 16.44 16.72
CA SER A 215 -5.76 17.61 16.14
C SER A 215 -5.73 17.61 14.60
N ILE A 216 -4.70 17.05 13.96
CA ILE A 216 -4.62 17.00 12.49
C ILE A 216 -5.38 15.82 11.85
N LEU A 217 -5.51 14.69 12.56
CA LEU A 217 -6.13 13.47 12.02
C LEU A 217 -7.56 13.65 11.47
N PRO A 218 -8.44 14.47 12.08
CA PRO A 218 -9.76 14.76 11.52
C PRO A 218 -9.68 15.44 10.14
N ALA A 219 -8.71 16.34 9.94
CA ALA A 219 -8.52 17.04 8.67
C ALA A 219 -8.13 16.10 7.52
N GLY A 220 -7.55 14.93 7.83
CA GLY A 220 -7.24 13.88 6.86
C GLY A 220 -8.47 13.14 6.31
N MET A 221 -9.65 13.28 6.92
CA MET A 221 -10.94 12.71 6.46
C MET A 221 -10.89 11.20 6.13
N SER A 222 -10.01 10.46 6.80
CA SER A 222 -9.79 9.02 6.58
C SER A 222 -10.44 8.18 7.67
N ARG A 223 -11.67 7.70 7.43
CA ARG A 223 -12.42 6.80 8.34
C ARG A 223 -11.61 5.56 8.73
N SER A 224 -10.89 4.98 7.77
CA SER A 224 -10.02 3.82 7.99
C SER A 224 -8.89 4.14 8.98
N SER A 225 -8.31 5.34 8.89
CA SER A 225 -7.30 5.78 9.85
C SER A 225 -7.88 6.00 11.24
N TRP A 226 -9.08 6.58 11.35
CA TRP A 226 -9.73 6.76 12.67
C TRP A 226 -10.01 5.42 13.38
N LEU A 227 -10.52 4.42 12.65
CA LEU A 227 -10.70 3.07 13.17
C LEU A 227 -9.36 2.44 13.61
N ALA A 228 -8.32 2.59 12.80
CA ALA A 228 -6.98 2.11 13.11
C ALA A 228 -6.37 2.80 14.35
N ALA A 229 -6.57 4.11 14.50
CA ALA A 229 -6.15 4.89 15.66
C ALA A 229 -6.81 4.37 16.94
N VAL A 230 -8.14 4.19 16.92
CA VAL A 230 -8.89 3.65 18.06
C VAL A 230 -8.41 2.24 18.43
N ALA A 231 -8.22 1.36 17.43
CA ALA A 231 -7.75 0.01 17.67
C ALA A 231 -6.33 -0.04 18.25
N GLY A 232 -5.38 0.65 17.63
CA GLY A 232 -3.99 0.69 18.08
C GLY A 232 -3.82 1.32 19.47
N CYS A 233 -4.45 2.47 19.71
CA CYS A 233 -4.46 3.12 21.02
C CYS A 233 -5.21 2.30 22.07
N GLY A 234 -6.30 1.63 21.68
CA GLY A 234 -7.07 0.72 22.53
C GLY A 234 -6.24 -0.45 23.05
N VAL A 235 -5.35 -0.99 22.22
CA VAL A 235 -4.38 -2.01 22.65
C VAL A 235 -3.43 -1.44 23.71
N VAL A 236 -2.85 -0.27 23.47
CA VAL A 236 -1.92 0.37 24.40
C VAL A 236 -2.57 0.65 25.76
N THR A 237 -3.77 1.23 25.76
CA THR A 237 -4.52 1.50 27.00
C THR A 237 -4.94 0.21 27.70
N ALA A 238 -5.32 -0.83 26.96
CA ALA A 238 -5.65 -2.14 27.51
C ALA A 238 -4.48 -2.78 28.26
N PHE A 239 -3.26 -2.67 27.71
CA PHE A 239 -2.04 -3.12 28.39
C PHE A 239 -1.73 -2.28 29.62
N TYR A 240 -1.81 -0.95 29.50
CA TYR A 240 -1.46 -0.03 30.58
C TYR A 240 -2.37 -0.20 31.81
N TYR A 241 -3.69 -0.11 31.61
CA TYR A 241 -4.67 -0.23 32.71
C TYR A 241 -4.96 -1.68 33.11
N ARG A 242 -4.32 -2.65 32.45
CA ARG A 242 -4.61 -4.08 32.64
C ARG A 242 -6.11 -4.35 32.53
N ILE A 243 -6.76 -3.79 31.50
CA ILE A 243 -8.22 -3.79 31.32
C ILE A 243 -8.78 -5.21 31.46
N ARG A 244 -8.07 -6.26 31.04
CA ARG A 244 -8.48 -7.66 31.23
C ARG A 244 -8.74 -8.02 32.71
N LYS A 245 -7.91 -7.55 33.64
CA LYS A 245 -8.10 -7.76 35.08
C LYS A 245 -9.31 -6.98 35.58
N GLN A 246 -9.41 -5.71 35.19
CA GLN A 246 -10.53 -4.83 35.56
C GLN A 246 -11.88 -5.35 35.03
N LEU A 247 -11.95 -5.83 33.78
CA LEU A 247 -13.16 -6.42 33.19
C LEU A 247 -13.55 -7.71 33.90
N LYS A 248 -12.59 -8.55 34.31
CA LYS A 248 -12.89 -9.75 35.13
C LYS A 248 -13.44 -9.37 36.50
N GLU A 249 -12.88 -8.34 37.14
CA GLU A 249 -13.35 -7.83 38.42
C GLU A 249 -14.73 -7.16 38.31
N LEU A 250 -14.94 -6.36 37.26
CA LEU A 250 -16.21 -5.71 36.97
C LEU A 250 -17.30 -6.74 36.65
N GLY A 251 -16.98 -7.76 35.85
CA GLY A 251 -17.88 -8.88 35.56
C GLY A 251 -18.27 -9.65 36.83
N ARG A 252 -17.31 -9.87 37.74
CA ARG A 252 -17.59 -10.46 39.07
C ARG A 252 -18.50 -9.57 39.92
N LYS A 253 -18.29 -8.24 39.91
CA LYS A 253 -19.11 -7.28 40.67
C LYS A 253 -20.53 -7.12 40.11
N LEU A 254 -20.67 -7.06 38.79
CA LEU A 254 -21.95 -6.83 38.12
C LEU A 254 -22.77 -8.12 37.94
N GLY A 255 -22.15 -9.30 38.02
CA GLY A 255 -22.82 -10.59 37.84
C GLY A 255 -23.58 -10.64 36.50
N LYS A 256 -24.85 -11.05 36.51
CA LYS A 256 -25.69 -11.10 35.30
C LYS A 256 -25.92 -9.72 34.64
N LYS A 257 -25.78 -8.60 35.39
CA LYS A 257 -25.90 -7.23 34.84
C LYS A 257 -24.74 -6.87 33.91
N ALA A 258 -23.62 -7.58 33.98
CA ALA A 258 -22.49 -7.40 33.06
C ALA A 258 -22.91 -7.64 31.60
N TRP A 259 -23.84 -8.58 31.36
CA TRP A 259 -24.37 -8.85 30.02
C TRP A 259 -25.19 -7.68 29.47
N TRP A 260 -25.96 -6.98 30.31
CA TRP A 260 -26.67 -5.77 29.91
C TRP A 260 -25.72 -4.63 29.56
N VAL A 261 -24.68 -4.40 30.36
CA VAL A 261 -23.65 -3.38 30.07
C VAL A 261 -22.88 -3.71 28.80
N ALA A 262 -22.52 -4.99 28.59
CA ALA A 262 -21.89 -5.44 27.35
C ALA A 262 -22.84 -5.24 26.15
N GLY A 263 -24.13 -5.55 26.30
CA GLY A 263 -25.15 -5.31 25.29
C GLY A 263 -25.27 -3.84 24.89
N ILE A 264 -25.33 -2.92 25.87
CA ILE A 264 -25.32 -1.47 25.61
C ILE A 264 -24.05 -1.07 24.87
N GLY A 265 -22.89 -1.58 25.29
CA GLY A 265 -21.62 -1.34 24.60
C GLY A 265 -21.63 -1.79 23.14
N VAL A 266 -22.19 -2.97 22.86
CA VAL A 266 -22.37 -3.47 21.48
C VAL A 266 -23.31 -2.56 20.70
N VAL A 267 -24.43 -2.12 21.27
CA VAL A 267 -25.37 -1.19 20.61
C VAL A 267 -24.69 0.15 20.30
N CYS A 268 -23.94 0.73 21.24
CA CYS A 268 -23.19 1.96 21.00
C CYS A 268 -22.15 1.80 19.89
N LEU A 269 -21.45 0.66 19.85
CA LEU A 269 -20.51 0.35 18.77
C LEU A 269 -21.22 0.23 17.41
N LEU A 270 -22.37 -0.46 17.36
CA LEU A 270 -23.17 -0.58 16.14
C LEU A 270 -23.65 0.79 15.66
N LEU A 271 -24.12 1.66 16.56
CA LEU A 271 -24.51 3.03 16.21
C LEU A 271 -23.32 3.84 15.67
N LEU A 272 -22.13 3.71 16.27
CA LEU A 272 -20.92 4.35 15.79
C LEU A 272 -20.54 3.86 14.38
N PHE A 273 -20.53 2.54 14.15
CA PHE A 273 -20.23 1.96 12.84
C PHE A 273 -21.27 2.35 11.78
N SER A 274 -22.55 2.38 12.14
CA SER A 274 -23.63 2.87 11.28
C SER A 274 -23.43 4.34 10.93
N GLY A 275 -23.09 5.19 11.91
CA GLY A 275 -22.75 6.60 11.66
C GLY A 275 -21.58 6.74 10.69
N LEU A 276 -20.48 6.01 10.91
CA LEU A 276 -19.31 6.00 10.02
C LEU A 276 -19.65 5.52 8.60
N TYR A 277 -20.54 4.54 8.47
CA TYR A 277 -21.02 4.06 7.17
C TYR A 277 -21.82 5.15 6.44
N LEU A 278 -22.81 5.75 7.11
CA LEU A 278 -23.69 6.77 6.55
C LEU A 278 -22.95 8.05 6.14
N MET A 279 -21.85 8.42 6.82
CA MET A 279 -21.05 9.59 6.46
C MET A 279 -20.50 9.57 5.02
N LYS A 280 -20.30 8.38 4.43
CA LYS A 280 -19.81 8.24 3.06
C LYS A 280 -20.21 6.86 2.52
N LYS A 281 -21.52 6.69 2.34
CA LYS A 281 -22.20 5.43 1.98
C LYS A 281 -21.67 4.83 0.68
N ASP A 282 -21.65 5.60 -0.41
CA ASP A 282 -21.19 5.13 -1.73
C ASP A 282 -19.75 4.60 -1.71
N SER A 283 -18.89 5.23 -0.91
CA SER A 283 -17.51 4.76 -0.73
C SER A 283 -17.44 3.44 0.04
N ALA A 284 -18.37 3.18 0.96
CA ALA A 284 -18.43 1.91 1.68
C ALA A 284 -19.04 0.81 0.79
N ASP A 285 -20.10 1.11 0.04
CA ASP A 285 -20.72 0.18 -0.90
C ASP A 285 -19.76 -0.19 -2.04
N GLY A 286 -19.02 0.78 -2.58
CA GLY A 286 -17.96 0.52 -3.56
C GLY A 286 -16.88 -0.43 -3.03
N ARG A 287 -16.43 -0.26 -1.79
CA ARG A 287 -15.48 -1.20 -1.16
C ARG A 287 -16.06 -2.59 -0.97
N ARG A 288 -17.34 -2.68 -0.58
CA ARG A 288 -18.03 -3.98 -0.45
C ARG A 288 -18.09 -4.71 -1.79
N LEU A 289 -18.44 -4.01 -2.87
CA LEU A 289 -18.40 -4.58 -4.22
C LEU A 289 -16.97 -5.02 -4.58
N MET A 290 -15.97 -4.17 -4.33
CA MET A 290 -14.57 -4.52 -4.61
C MET A 290 -14.14 -5.81 -3.89
N TRP A 291 -14.55 -6.01 -2.64
CA TRP A 291 -14.24 -7.23 -1.90
C TRP A 291 -14.94 -8.46 -2.46
N LYS A 292 -16.19 -8.31 -2.93
CA LYS A 292 -16.94 -9.37 -3.62
C LYS A 292 -16.23 -9.77 -4.91
N ILE A 293 -15.82 -8.81 -5.74
CA ILE A 293 -15.09 -9.06 -6.97
C ILE A 293 -13.70 -9.67 -6.69
N ALA A 294 -12.96 -9.17 -5.69
CA ALA A 294 -11.69 -9.76 -5.29
C ALA A 294 -11.87 -11.23 -4.84
N GLY A 295 -12.96 -11.56 -4.13
CA GLY A 295 -13.30 -12.94 -3.80
C GLY A 295 -13.53 -13.83 -5.03
N ARG A 296 -14.18 -13.30 -6.08
CA ARG A 296 -14.33 -13.99 -7.36
C ARG A 296 -12.99 -14.18 -8.08
N ALA A 297 -12.13 -13.15 -8.08
CA ALA A 297 -10.79 -13.24 -8.66
C ALA A 297 -9.90 -14.27 -7.93
N ILE A 298 -10.03 -14.39 -6.60
CA ILE A 298 -9.37 -15.46 -5.82
C ILE A 298 -9.88 -16.84 -6.26
N ALA A 299 -11.19 -16.99 -6.49
CA ALA A 299 -11.79 -18.26 -6.89
C ALA A 299 -11.28 -18.76 -8.26
N GLU A 300 -10.85 -17.86 -9.16
CA GLU A 300 -10.22 -18.26 -10.44
C GLU A 300 -8.84 -18.89 -10.25
N ASN A 301 -8.04 -18.41 -9.29
CA ASN A 301 -6.67 -18.88 -9.04
C ASN A 301 -6.38 -19.02 -7.53
N PRO A 302 -7.04 -19.95 -6.82
CA PRO A 302 -7.13 -19.93 -5.36
C PRO A 302 -5.80 -20.19 -4.64
N TRP A 303 -4.93 -21.03 -5.20
CA TRP A 303 -3.72 -21.47 -4.48
C TRP A 303 -2.55 -20.49 -4.63
N GLY A 304 -2.20 -20.15 -5.87
CA GLY A 304 -1.05 -19.31 -6.21
C GLY A 304 -1.38 -17.85 -6.50
N GLY A 305 -2.65 -17.52 -6.77
CA GLY A 305 -3.06 -16.21 -7.26
C GLY A 305 -2.61 -15.91 -8.70
N CYS A 306 -2.88 -14.71 -9.18
CA CYS A 306 -2.55 -14.26 -10.53
C CYS A 306 -1.10 -13.74 -10.70
N GLY A 307 -0.33 -13.65 -9.62
CA GLY A 307 1.01 -13.06 -9.61
C GLY A 307 1.04 -11.65 -9.00
N LEU A 308 2.15 -11.32 -8.34
CA LEU A 308 2.34 -10.07 -7.62
C LEU A 308 2.31 -8.88 -8.59
N GLY A 309 1.50 -7.87 -8.28
CA GLY A 309 1.32 -6.67 -9.10
C GLY A 309 0.27 -6.79 -10.21
N TYR A 310 -0.40 -7.94 -10.37
CA TYR A 310 -1.47 -8.13 -11.37
C TYR A 310 -2.89 -7.96 -10.81
N PHE A 311 -3.05 -7.40 -9.60
CA PHE A 311 -4.36 -7.19 -9.00
C PHE A 311 -5.33 -6.45 -9.94
N GLY A 312 -4.90 -5.35 -10.56
CA GLY A 312 -5.75 -4.52 -11.41
C GLY A 312 -6.37 -5.30 -12.58
N GLY A 313 -5.56 -6.04 -13.34
CA GLY A 313 -6.07 -6.82 -14.46
C GLY A 313 -6.96 -7.99 -14.03
N ALA A 314 -6.56 -8.73 -12.99
CA ALA A 314 -7.36 -9.83 -12.45
C ALA A 314 -8.72 -9.33 -11.91
N PHE A 315 -8.71 -8.19 -11.22
CA PHE A 315 -9.93 -7.53 -10.75
C PHE A 315 -10.81 -7.08 -11.91
N GLY A 316 -10.24 -6.41 -12.91
CA GLY A 316 -10.98 -5.93 -14.07
C GLY A 316 -11.66 -7.05 -14.85
N LYS A 317 -10.94 -8.17 -15.07
CA LYS A 317 -11.48 -9.38 -15.68
C LYS A 317 -12.63 -9.98 -14.87
N ALA A 318 -12.44 -10.16 -13.56
CA ALA A 318 -13.47 -10.72 -12.68
C ALA A 318 -14.70 -9.80 -12.56
N GLN A 319 -14.50 -8.47 -12.60
CA GLN A 319 -15.58 -7.48 -12.58
C GLN A 319 -16.41 -7.55 -13.86
N ALA A 320 -15.76 -7.62 -15.03
CA ALA A 320 -16.44 -7.81 -16.30
C ALA A 320 -17.25 -9.11 -16.33
N ALA A 321 -16.65 -10.22 -15.87
CA ALA A 321 -17.35 -11.50 -15.79
C ALA A 321 -18.58 -11.44 -14.86
N TYR A 322 -18.52 -10.66 -13.77
CA TYR A 322 -19.67 -10.48 -12.87
C TYR A 322 -20.80 -9.69 -13.53
N PHE A 323 -20.50 -8.54 -14.13
CA PHE A 323 -21.53 -7.69 -14.75
C PHE A 323 -22.05 -8.22 -16.10
N ALA A 324 -21.40 -9.24 -16.66
CA ALA A 324 -21.95 -10.01 -17.77
C ALA A 324 -23.08 -10.98 -17.35
N THR A 325 -23.29 -11.19 -16.03
CA THR A 325 -24.37 -12.02 -15.49
C THR A 325 -25.59 -11.19 -15.11
N GLU A 326 -26.75 -11.84 -14.93
CA GLU A 326 -27.97 -11.20 -14.42
C GLU A 326 -28.00 -11.05 -12.88
N GLU A 327 -26.89 -11.38 -12.19
CA GLU A 327 -26.80 -11.33 -10.72
C GLU A 327 -26.52 -9.92 -10.18
N ALA A 328 -26.11 -8.97 -11.03
CA ALA A 328 -25.68 -7.65 -10.62
C ALA A 328 -26.85 -6.74 -10.24
N THR A 329 -26.73 -6.05 -9.11
CA THR A 329 -27.72 -5.05 -8.69
C THR A 329 -27.41 -3.68 -9.29
N GLU A 330 -28.44 -2.85 -9.52
CA GLU A 330 -28.28 -1.46 -10.00
C GLU A 330 -27.33 -0.64 -9.11
N GLN A 331 -27.39 -0.84 -7.80
CA GLN A 331 -26.48 -0.18 -6.85
C GLN A 331 -25.03 -0.62 -7.05
N GLU A 332 -24.78 -1.89 -7.35
CA GLU A 332 -23.43 -2.38 -7.67
C GLU A 332 -22.93 -1.82 -9.00
N GLU A 333 -23.78 -1.76 -10.02
CA GLU A 333 -23.46 -1.07 -11.27
C GLU A 333 -23.09 0.39 -11.01
N TRP A 334 -23.84 1.10 -10.17
CA TRP A 334 -23.61 2.51 -9.85
C TRP A 334 -22.27 2.79 -9.14
N VAL A 335 -21.85 1.90 -8.24
CA VAL A 335 -20.61 2.06 -7.46
C VAL A 335 -19.39 1.39 -8.10
N ALA A 336 -19.57 0.66 -9.21
CA ALA A 336 -18.48 0.03 -9.95
C ALA A 336 -17.43 1.06 -10.39
N GLY A 337 -16.17 0.65 -10.37
CA GLY A 337 -15.05 1.49 -10.78
C GLY A 337 -13.85 0.66 -11.19
N SER A 338 -12.75 1.33 -11.55
CA SER A 338 -11.52 0.71 -12.03
C SER A 338 -10.37 0.95 -11.03
N PRO A 339 -10.37 0.29 -9.86
CA PRO A 339 -9.38 0.55 -8.82
C PRO A 339 -8.00 -0.03 -9.16
N GLU A 340 -6.94 0.70 -8.81
CA GLU A 340 -5.56 0.20 -8.88
C GLU A 340 -5.22 -0.75 -7.72
N TYR A 341 -5.88 -0.59 -6.56
CA TYR A 341 -5.63 -1.34 -5.33
C TYR A 341 -6.91 -1.96 -4.79
N GLY A 342 -6.79 -3.05 -4.03
CA GLY A 342 -7.96 -3.74 -3.47
C GLY A 342 -8.64 -3.02 -2.30
N PHE A 343 -8.02 -1.98 -1.74
CA PHE A 343 -8.45 -1.31 -0.50
C PHE A 343 -8.78 -2.30 0.63
N ASN A 344 -8.10 -3.44 0.60
CA ASN A 344 -8.05 -4.50 1.59
C ASN A 344 -6.85 -5.37 1.21
N GLU A 345 -5.74 -5.17 1.91
CA GLU A 345 -4.47 -5.86 1.58
C GLU A 345 -4.57 -7.37 1.72
N TYR A 346 -5.42 -7.87 2.62
CA TYR A 346 -5.59 -9.32 2.80
C TYR A 346 -6.27 -9.97 1.61
N LEU A 347 -7.24 -9.29 1.00
CA LEU A 347 -7.88 -9.75 -0.23
C LEU A 347 -6.96 -9.55 -1.44
N GLN A 348 -6.24 -8.44 -1.51
CA GLN A 348 -5.28 -8.19 -2.59
C GLN A 348 -4.16 -9.25 -2.59
N LEU A 349 -3.60 -9.59 -1.43
CA LEU A 349 -2.65 -10.69 -1.29
C LEU A 349 -3.27 -12.04 -1.70
N GLY A 350 -4.56 -12.25 -1.43
CA GLY A 350 -5.28 -13.43 -1.91
C GLY A 350 -5.36 -13.49 -3.43
N VAL A 351 -5.66 -12.36 -4.09
CA VAL A 351 -5.73 -12.29 -5.56
C VAL A 351 -4.35 -12.51 -6.18
N GLU A 352 -3.31 -11.86 -5.65
CA GLU A 352 -1.97 -11.86 -6.25
C GLU A 352 -1.15 -13.11 -5.90
N LEU A 353 -1.21 -13.57 -4.65
CA LEU A 353 -0.37 -14.64 -4.11
C LEU A 353 -1.16 -15.89 -3.70
N GLY A 354 -2.49 -15.87 -3.84
CA GLY A 354 -3.38 -16.96 -3.47
C GLY A 354 -3.52 -17.15 -1.96
N ILE A 355 -4.33 -18.13 -1.58
CA ILE A 355 -4.57 -18.52 -0.19
C ILE A 355 -3.26 -18.90 0.51
N VAL A 356 -2.31 -19.52 -0.20
CA VAL A 356 -0.99 -19.87 0.36
C VAL A 356 -0.24 -18.62 0.81
N GLY A 357 -0.13 -17.61 -0.07
CA GLY A 357 0.51 -16.34 0.26
C GLY A 357 -0.17 -15.63 1.42
N SER A 358 -1.50 -15.58 1.41
CA SER A 358 -2.29 -14.97 2.50
C SER A 358 -2.08 -15.66 3.85
N ILE A 359 -2.04 -17.00 3.88
CA ILE A 359 -1.75 -17.76 5.11
C ILE A 359 -0.34 -17.48 5.60
N LEU A 360 0.66 -17.45 4.71
CA LEU A 360 2.05 -17.16 5.10
C LEU A 360 2.21 -15.74 5.64
N PHE A 361 1.53 -14.76 5.04
CA PHE A 361 1.50 -13.38 5.55
C PHE A 361 0.87 -13.30 6.94
N LEU A 362 -0.33 -13.88 7.12
CA LEU A 362 -1.01 -13.92 8.42
C LEU A 362 -0.21 -14.69 9.47
N LEU A 363 0.49 -15.76 9.07
CA LEU A 363 1.38 -16.52 9.93
C LEU A 363 2.55 -15.64 10.38
N ALA A 364 3.22 -14.92 9.47
CA ALA A 364 4.33 -14.03 9.84
C ALA A 364 3.88 -12.97 10.85
N VAL A 365 2.77 -12.28 10.59
CA VAL A 365 2.20 -11.28 11.50
C VAL A 365 1.78 -11.93 12.83
N GLY A 366 1.13 -13.08 12.79
CA GLY A 366 0.68 -13.84 13.96
C GLY A 366 1.86 -14.28 14.85
N LEU A 367 2.97 -14.72 14.27
CA LEU A 367 4.19 -15.06 14.99
C LEU A 367 4.83 -13.82 15.66
N ALA A 368 4.82 -12.67 14.98
CA ALA A 368 5.28 -11.40 15.56
C ALA A 368 4.40 -10.95 16.73
N VAL A 369 3.07 -11.01 16.58
CA VAL A 369 2.12 -10.72 17.66
C VAL A 369 2.32 -11.69 18.82
N ARG A 370 2.45 -12.99 18.57
CA ARG A 370 2.74 -14.00 19.59
C ARG A 370 4.00 -13.61 20.37
N GLN A 371 5.09 -13.31 19.67
CA GLN A 371 6.36 -12.89 20.27
C GLN A 371 6.19 -11.65 21.17
N LEU A 372 5.43 -10.65 20.74
CA LEU A 372 5.13 -9.45 21.53
C LEU A 372 4.29 -9.76 22.78
N LEU A 373 3.25 -10.59 22.65
CA LEU A 373 2.40 -10.98 23.78
C LEU A 373 3.21 -11.69 24.87
N TYR A 374 4.16 -12.53 24.47
CA TYR A 374 5.10 -13.19 25.35
C TYR A 374 6.30 -12.32 25.75
N SER A 375 6.41 -11.05 25.35
CA SER A 375 7.54 -10.20 25.74
C SER A 375 7.41 -9.66 27.17
N SER A 376 8.53 -9.51 27.89
CA SER A 376 8.54 -8.84 29.21
C SER A 376 8.98 -7.39 29.14
N ARG A 377 9.42 -6.91 27.96
CA ARG A 377 9.84 -5.53 27.77
C ARG A 377 8.63 -4.59 27.67
N PRO A 378 8.66 -3.40 28.30
CA PRO A 378 7.53 -2.48 28.26
C PRO A 378 7.23 -2.00 26.83
N GLU A 379 8.25 -1.81 25.99
CA GLU A 379 8.10 -1.32 24.60
C GLU A 379 7.21 -2.19 23.71
N LYS A 380 6.89 -3.42 24.13
CA LYS A 380 5.94 -4.28 23.43
C LYS A 380 4.57 -3.62 23.23
N GLY A 381 4.15 -2.77 24.16
CA GLY A 381 2.87 -2.05 24.07
C GLY A 381 2.83 -1.11 22.86
N ALA A 382 3.91 -0.35 22.65
CA ALA A 382 4.07 0.52 21.48
C ALA A 382 4.06 -0.28 20.18
N VAL A 383 4.88 -1.32 20.08
CA VAL A 383 5.03 -2.11 18.84
C VAL A 383 3.74 -2.85 18.50
N LEU A 384 3.08 -3.45 19.48
CA LEU A 384 1.81 -4.16 19.27
C LEU A 384 0.68 -3.20 18.91
N GLY A 385 0.63 -2.02 19.53
CA GLY A 385 -0.32 -0.96 19.17
C GLY A 385 -0.12 -0.49 17.73
N GLY A 386 1.13 -0.25 17.31
CA GLY A 386 1.48 0.10 15.94
C GLY A 386 1.13 -0.97 14.91
N LEU A 387 1.46 -2.25 15.17
CA LEU A 387 1.05 -3.37 14.31
C LEU A 387 -0.47 -3.52 14.21
N THR A 388 -1.19 -3.28 15.32
CA THR A 388 -2.65 -3.32 15.33
C THR A 388 -3.23 -2.20 14.47
N ALA A 389 -2.72 -0.98 14.61
CA ALA A 389 -3.12 0.15 13.77
C ALA A 389 -2.87 -0.14 12.28
N PHE A 390 -1.69 -0.64 11.92
CA PHE A 390 -1.39 -1.07 10.55
C PHE A 390 -2.37 -2.13 10.05
N SER A 391 -2.60 -3.19 10.83
CA SER A 391 -3.45 -4.32 10.44
C SER A 391 -4.90 -3.89 10.21
N VAL A 392 -5.44 -3.04 11.09
CA VAL A 392 -6.80 -2.50 10.93
C VAL A 392 -6.87 -1.53 9.74
N PHE A 393 -5.87 -0.69 9.53
CA PHE A 393 -5.81 0.20 8.38
C PHE A 393 -5.76 -0.60 7.06
N ALA A 394 -5.01 -1.70 7.03
CA ALA A 394 -4.85 -2.59 5.89
C ALA A 394 -6.15 -3.31 5.48
N CYS A 395 -7.13 -3.47 6.38
CA CYS A 395 -8.45 -4.02 6.03
C CYS A 395 -9.25 -3.11 5.07
N PHE A 396 -8.91 -1.82 5.01
CA PHE A 396 -9.74 -0.80 4.34
C PHE A 396 -8.92 0.16 3.47
N SER A 397 -7.63 -0.11 3.29
CA SER A 397 -6.68 0.76 2.59
C SER A 397 -5.60 -0.10 1.93
N TYR A 398 -4.56 0.54 1.39
CA TYR A 398 -3.51 -0.09 0.60
C TYR A 398 -2.07 0.19 1.14
N PRO A 399 -1.80 0.01 2.44
CA PRO A 399 -0.51 0.36 3.01
C PRO A 399 0.68 -0.49 2.52
N LEU A 400 0.49 -1.69 1.98
CA LEU A 400 1.58 -2.48 1.37
C LEU A 400 2.00 -1.95 0.00
N SER A 401 1.18 -1.11 -0.62
CA SER A 401 1.52 -0.42 -1.86
C SER A 401 2.20 0.94 -1.66
N VAL A 402 2.40 1.38 -0.42
CA VAL A 402 3.01 2.67 -0.10
C VAL A 402 4.31 2.44 0.70
N ILE A 403 5.46 2.58 0.03
CA ILE A 403 6.79 2.25 0.57
C ILE A 403 7.03 2.78 2.00
N PRO A 404 6.74 4.06 2.34
CA PRO A 404 6.92 4.56 3.71
C PRO A 404 6.10 3.79 4.76
N LEU A 405 4.89 3.34 4.42
CA LEU A 405 4.05 2.56 5.33
C LEU A 405 4.58 1.13 5.48
N VAL A 406 5.11 0.54 4.40
CA VAL A 406 5.80 -0.76 4.45
C VAL A 406 7.04 -0.72 5.32
N ILE A 407 7.83 0.35 5.22
CA ILE A 407 9.00 0.57 6.09
C ILE A 407 8.60 0.55 7.57
N VAL A 408 7.53 1.26 7.95
CA VAL A 408 7.04 1.29 9.34
C VAL A 408 6.52 -0.09 9.77
N PHE A 409 5.82 -0.81 8.89
CA PHE A 409 5.39 -2.18 9.15
C PHE A 409 6.57 -3.13 9.38
N VAL A 410 7.55 -3.12 8.47
CA VAL A 410 8.77 -3.93 8.54
C VAL A 410 9.58 -3.59 9.81
N LEU A 411 9.63 -2.31 10.19
CA LEU A 411 10.20 -1.88 11.46
C LEU A 411 9.49 -2.54 12.63
N PHE A 412 8.17 -2.47 12.71
CA PHE A 412 7.45 -3.11 13.82
C PHE A 412 7.62 -4.63 13.86
N MET A 413 7.61 -5.29 12.70
CA MET A 413 7.90 -6.72 12.58
C MET A 413 9.32 -7.05 13.12
N ALA A 414 10.32 -6.26 12.74
CA ALA A 414 11.70 -6.43 13.21
C ALA A 414 11.82 -6.19 14.73
N LEU A 415 11.17 -5.13 15.24
CA LEU A 415 11.16 -4.84 16.68
C LEU A 415 10.48 -5.97 17.47
N ALA A 416 9.40 -6.56 16.93
CA ALA A 416 8.75 -7.73 17.54
C ALA A 416 9.73 -8.90 17.73
N GLY A 417 10.53 -9.23 16.70
CA GLY A 417 11.56 -10.26 16.80
C GLY A 417 12.68 -9.94 17.80
N THR A 418 12.93 -8.66 18.08
CA THR A 418 14.00 -8.21 19.01
C THR A 418 13.55 -8.14 20.46
N LEU A 419 12.27 -7.87 20.71
CA LEU A 419 11.70 -7.76 22.06
C LEU A 419 11.57 -9.14 22.74
N ASP A 420 12.67 -9.58 23.33
CA ASP A 420 12.83 -10.88 24.00
C ASP A 420 12.07 -11.03 25.34
N ASP A 421 11.84 -12.28 25.76
CA ASP A 421 11.40 -12.64 27.11
C ASP A 421 12.21 -13.83 27.68
N ARG A 422 12.41 -13.79 29.00
CA ARG A 422 12.81 -14.90 29.86
C ARG A 422 11.77 -16.03 29.96
N LYS A 423 10.49 -15.77 29.62
CA LYS A 423 9.36 -16.74 29.67
C LYS A 423 9.26 -17.66 28.45
N LEU A 424 9.99 -17.40 27.37
CA LEU A 424 10.01 -18.29 26.21
C LEU A 424 10.76 -19.60 26.56
N PRO A 425 10.41 -20.74 25.91
CA PRO A 425 11.09 -22.01 26.12
C PRO A 425 12.62 -21.86 26.00
N ALA A 426 13.37 -22.54 26.89
CA ALA A 426 14.82 -22.42 26.94
C ALA A 426 15.51 -22.81 25.61
N GLU A 427 14.91 -23.73 24.87
CA GLU A 427 15.29 -24.15 23.50
C GLU A 427 15.28 -22.97 22.51
N GLU A 428 14.19 -22.19 22.46
CA GLU A 428 14.06 -21.01 21.59
C GLU A 428 15.06 -19.91 21.98
N ARG A 429 15.41 -19.82 23.27
CA ARG A 429 16.40 -18.86 23.78
C ARG A 429 17.84 -19.18 23.36
N LYS A 430 18.13 -20.43 23.03
CA LYS A 430 19.49 -20.90 22.69
C LYS A 430 19.82 -20.88 21.19
N ARG A 431 18.84 -20.61 20.30
CA ARG A 431 19.04 -20.53 18.83
C ARG A 431 19.81 -19.27 18.41
N THR A 432 21.08 -19.24 18.76
CA THR A 432 22.01 -18.17 18.39
C THR A 432 22.90 -18.65 17.26
N VAL A 433 22.96 -17.86 16.19
CA VAL A 433 23.83 -18.12 15.07
C VAL A 433 25.14 -17.34 15.25
N GLY A 434 26.26 -18.00 14.94
CA GLY A 434 27.61 -17.45 15.16
C GLY A 434 27.90 -16.23 14.29
N ALA A 435 28.82 -15.37 14.75
CA ALA A 435 29.17 -14.13 14.05
C ALA A 435 29.67 -14.38 12.60
N TRP A 436 30.38 -15.48 12.34
CA TRP A 436 30.84 -15.84 10.99
C TRP A 436 29.69 -16.09 10.01
N PHE A 437 28.62 -16.77 10.44
CA PHE A 437 27.44 -16.93 9.60
C PHE A 437 26.73 -15.59 9.39
N VAL A 438 26.66 -14.73 10.42
CA VAL A 438 26.11 -13.37 10.25
C VAL A 438 26.93 -12.61 9.21
N MET A 439 28.25 -12.73 9.21
CA MET A 439 29.11 -12.12 8.19
C MET A 439 28.83 -12.66 6.78
N GLY A 440 28.74 -13.98 6.62
CA GLY A 440 28.40 -14.59 5.33
C GLY A 440 27.01 -14.19 4.82
N ALA A 441 26.00 -14.22 5.69
CA ALA A 441 24.64 -13.77 5.36
C ALA A 441 24.60 -12.27 5.02
N SER A 442 25.38 -11.44 5.73
CA SER A 442 25.57 -10.02 5.41
C SER A 442 26.16 -9.81 4.01
N LEU A 443 27.21 -10.55 3.62
CA LEU A 443 27.77 -10.48 2.27
C LEU A 443 26.74 -10.88 1.21
N LEU A 444 25.96 -11.93 1.46
CA LEU A 444 24.89 -12.35 0.58
C LEU A 444 23.83 -11.25 0.42
N MET A 445 23.40 -10.62 1.53
CA MET A 445 22.47 -9.49 1.49
C MET A 445 23.04 -8.30 0.71
N ALA A 446 24.33 -8.01 0.83
CA ALA A 446 24.99 -6.99 0.02
C ALA A 446 25.01 -7.36 -1.46
N GLY A 447 25.40 -8.58 -1.81
CA GLY A 447 25.41 -9.04 -3.20
C GLY A 447 24.03 -9.00 -3.86
N ILE A 448 22.98 -9.43 -3.14
CA ILE A 448 21.60 -9.36 -3.63
C ILE A 448 21.18 -7.90 -3.79
N THR A 449 21.38 -7.05 -2.77
CA THR A 449 20.99 -5.63 -2.87
C THR A 449 21.70 -4.96 -4.04
N TRP A 450 23.01 -5.17 -4.21
CA TRP A 450 23.78 -4.65 -5.35
C TRP A 450 23.14 -5.03 -6.67
N ARG A 451 22.91 -6.33 -6.88
CA ARG A 451 22.33 -6.85 -8.13
C ARG A 451 20.95 -6.27 -8.42
N LEU A 452 20.14 -6.03 -7.37
CA LEU A 452 18.81 -5.43 -7.52
C LEU A 452 18.86 -3.91 -7.74
N THR A 453 19.97 -3.23 -7.38
CA THR A 453 20.07 -1.76 -7.45
C THR A 453 21.01 -1.23 -8.54
N GLU A 454 21.91 -2.04 -9.10
CA GLU A 454 23.01 -1.57 -9.96
C GLU A 454 22.54 -0.85 -11.24
N HIS A 455 21.46 -1.33 -11.89
CA HIS A 455 20.91 -0.73 -13.11
C HIS A 455 19.78 0.27 -12.86
N LYS A 456 19.52 0.67 -11.61
CA LYS A 456 18.37 1.52 -11.30
C LYS A 456 18.54 2.98 -11.73
N GLU A 457 19.77 3.42 -12.01
CA GLU A 457 19.98 4.73 -12.61
C GLU A 457 19.55 4.75 -14.09
N GLU A 458 19.86 3.72 -14.87
CA GLU A 458 19.36 3.58 -16.25
C GLU A 458 17.82 3.57 -16.30
N TRP A 459 17.21 2.82 -15.37
CA TRP A 459 15.76 2.82 -15.19
C TRP A 459 15.24 4.21 -14.82
N LYS A 460 15.92 4.94 -13.92
CA LYS A 460 15.55 6.32 -13.55
C LYS A 460 15.54 7.21 -14.79
N GLN A 461 16.57 7.13 -15.64
CA GLN A 461 16.65 7.89 -16.88
C GLN A 461 15.53 7.53 -17.87
N ALA A 462 15.11 6.27 -17.96
CA ALA A 462 13.95 5.89 -18.76
C ALA A 462 12.65 6.56 -18.27
N TYR A 463 12.46 6.73 -16.95
CA TYR A 463 11.31 7.45 -16.39
C TYR A 463 11.36 8.96 -16.62
N ILE A 464 12.56 9.55 -16.65
CA ILE A 464 12.74 10.98 -16.99
C ILE A 464 12.37 11.19 -18.46
N ARG A 465 12.97 10.40 -19.37
CA ARG A 465 12.64 10.44 -20.81
C ARG A 465 11.15 10.22 -21.06
N TRP A 466 10.53 9.26 -20.37
CA TRP A 466 9.08 9.08 -20.47
C TRP A 466 8.30 10.35 -20.08
N GLY A 467 8.71 11.05 -19.00
CA GLY A 467 8.08 12.31 -18.59
C GLY A 467 8.26 13.44 -19.61
N GLU A 468 9.35 13.43 -20.38
CA GLU A 468 9.57 14.35 -21.50
C GLU A 468 8.64 14.01 -22.67
N GLU A 469 8.57 12.73 -23.05
CA GLU A 469 7.70 12.22 -24.12
C GLU A 469 6.21 12.44 -23.85
N GLN A 470 5.78 12.43 -22.58
CA GLN A 470 4.40 12.75 -22.20
C GLN A 470 3.96 14.15 -22.65
N ARG A 471 4.89 15.09 -22.87
CA ARG A 471 4.58 16.41 -23.43
C ARG A 471 4.18 16.31 -24.90
N TYR A 472 4.95 15.59 -25.71
CA TYR A 472 4.64 15.36 -27.13
C TYR A 472 3.35 14.56 -27.29
N PHE A 473 3.17 13.52 -26.46
CA PHE A 473 1.92 12.78 -26.37
C PHE A 473 0.71 13.70 -26.08
N SER A 474 0.84 14.63 -25.13
CA SER A 474 -0.24 15.57 -24.78
C SER A 474 -0.54 16.61 -25.87
N MET A 475 0.40 16.83 -26.79
CA MET A 475 0.23 17.70 -27.96
C MET A 475 -0.26 16.93 -29.21
N ASP A 476 -0.66 15.66 -29.06
CA ASP A 476 -1.09 14.78 -30.14
C ASP A 476 -0.01 14.51 -31.23
N ILE A 477 1.27 14.64 -30.88
CA ILE A 477 2.39 14.34 -31.78
C ILE A 477 2.78 12.86 -31.63
N PHE A 478 2.15 11.98 -32.42
CA PHE A 478 2.25 10.53 -32.20
C PHE A 478 3.36 9.82 -33.00
N GLU A 479 3.66 10.23 -34.23
CA GLU A 479 4.57 9.50 -35.13
C GLU A 479 5.98 9.31 -34.52
N GLU A 480 6.61 10.40 -34.07
CA GLU A 480 7.94 10.34 -33.43
C GLU A 480 7.88 9.67 -32.04
N THR A 481 6.81 9.93 -31.28
CA THR A 481 6.62 9.40 -29.92
C THR A 481 6.54 7.87 -29.90
N VAL A 482 5.98 7.22 -30.94
CA VAL A 482 5.92 5.75 -31.04
C VAL A 482 7.31 5.13 -30.98
N ASP A 483 8.28 5.69 -31.69
CA ASP A 483 9.63 5.13 -31.77
C ASP A 483 10.37 5.32 -30.44
N HIS A 484 10.22 6.49 -29.81
CA HIS A 484 10.78 6.71 -28.47
C HIS A 484 10.15 5.77 -27.42
N TYR A 485 8.84 5.54 -27.49
CA TYR A 485 8.19 4.57 -26.62
C TYR A 485 8.64 3.13 -26.88
N ARG A 486 8.91 2.75 -28.13
CA ARG A 486 9.49 1.44 -28.47
C ARG A 486 10.83 1.21 -27.75
N ASP A 487 11.68 2.24 -27.68
CA ASP A 487 12.96 2.19 -26.96
C ASP A 487 12.81 2.13 -25.43
N LEU A 488 11.76 2.75 -24.89
CA LEU A 488 11.48 2.78 -23.45
C LEU A 488 10.76 1.51 -22.95
N TYR A 489 10.11 0.76 -23.85
CA TYR A 489 9.31 -0.42 -23.50
C TYR A 489 10.04 -1.45 -22.63
N PRO A 490 11.31 -1.84 -22.87
CA PRO A 490 12.01 -2.81 -22.02
C PRO A 490 12.10 -2.40 -20.53
N PHE A 491 12.09 -1.10 -20.23
CA PHE A 491 12.18 -0.55 -18.88
C PHE A 491 10.80 -0.30 -18.25
N LEU A 492 9.79 0.00 -19.09
CA LEU A 492 8.49 0.52 -18.64
C LEU A 492 7.31 -0.44 -18.91
N LYS A 493 7.54 -1.62 -19.46
CA LYS A 493 6.49 -2.64 -19.72
C LYS A 493 5.66 -3.06 -18.50
N ASP A 494 6.17 -2.82 -17.28
CA ASP A 494 5.45 -3.08 -16.02
C ASP A 494 4.61 -1.88 -15.54
N GLN A 495 4.50 -0.81 -16.35
CA GLN A 495 3.77 0.40 -16.03
C GLN A 495 2.49 0.51 -16.88
N PRO A 496 1.30 0.37 -16.28
CA PRO A 496 0.05 0.39 -17.04
C PRO A 496 -0.17 1.72 -17.78
N LYS A 497 0.16 2.86 -17.18
CA LYS A 497 0.02 4.17 -17.84
C LYS A 497 0.90 4.29 -19.09
N PHE A 498 2.15 3.84 -19.01
CA PHE A 498 3.05 3.80 -20.16
C PHE A 498 2.51 2.88 -21.27
N LEU A 499 2.06 1.67 -20.93
CA LEU A 499 1.46 0.76 -21.92
C LEU A 499 0.20 1.34 -22.58
N PHE A 500 -0.59 2.09 -21.82
CA PHE A 500 -1.76 2.78 -22.34
C PHE A 500 -1.37 3.85 -23.37
N GLU A 501 -0.45 4.74 -23.00
CA GLU A 501 0.07 5.80 -23.87
C GLU A 501 0.71 5.20 -25.13
N TYR A 502 1.54 4.16 -24.96
CA TYR A 502 2.20 3.50 -26.09
C TYR A 502 1.22 2.82 -27.03
N GLY A 503 0.27 2.06 -26.50
CA GLY A 503 -0.80 1.47 -27.28
C GLY A 503 -1.65 2.52 -28.02
N GLN A 504 -1.92 3.66 -27.38
CA GLN A 504 -2.65 4.76 -27.99
C GLN A 504 -1.86 5.42 -29.14
N CYS A 505 -0.56 5.62 -28.99
CA CYS A 505 0.29 6.13 -30.08
C CYS A 505 0.28 5.17 -31.29
N LEU A 506 0.39 3.86 -31.05
CA LEU A 506 0.32 2.84 -32.10
C LEU A 506 -1.04 2.85 -32.81
N SER A 507 -2.14 2.93 -32.05
CA SER A 507 -3.50 3.09 -32.58
C SER A 507 -3.63 4.33 -33.48
N LYS A 508 -3.11 5.47 -33.03
CA LYS A 508 -3.20 6.75 -33.74
C LYS A 508 -2.35 6.82 -35.01
N THR A 509 -1.28 6.03 -35.07
CA THR A 509 -0.37 5.95 -36.22
C THR A 509 -0.69 4.78 -37.16
N GLY A 510 -1.79 4.05 -36.90
CA GLY A 510 -2.26 2.95 -37.78
C GLY A 510 -1.54 1.62 -37.57
N GLN A 511 -0.68 1.48 -36.55
CA GLN A 511 0.02 0.24 -36.20
C GLN A 511 -0.87 -0.64 -35.29
N TYR A 512 -2.06 -1.00 -35.78
CA TYR A 512 -3.15 -1.57 -34.99
C TYR A 512 -2.81 -2.92 -34.35
N GLU A 513 -2.20 -3.86 -35.07
CA GLU A 513 -1.86 -5.18 -34.53
C GLU A 513 -0.84 -5.09 -33.39
N GLU A 514 0.16 -4.22 -33.54
CA GLU A 514 1.14 -3.97 -32.48
C GLU A 514 0.48 -3.25 -31.29
N GLY A 515 -0.39 -2.27 -31.55
CA GLY A 515 -1.21 -1.59 -30.54
C GLY A 515 -2.02 -2.58 -29.70
N ILE A 516 -2.76 -3.49 -30.35
CA ILE A 516 -3.55 -4.53 -29.67
C ILE A 516 -2.67 -5.40 -28.78
N ARG A 517 -1.47 -5.78 -29.23
CA ARG A 517 -0.52 -6.58 -28.43
C ARG A 517 -0.09 -5.83 -27.16
N ILE A 518 0.35 -4.59 -27.30
CA ILE A 518 0.80 -3.74 -26.18
C ILE A 518 -0.34 -3.45 -25.20
N LEU A 519 -1.53 -3.12 -25.70
CA LEU A 519 -2.70 -2.87 -24.87
C LEU A 519 -3.14 -4.14 -24.13
N THR A 520 -3.05 -5.31 -24.76
CA THR A 520 -3.35 -6.60 -24.12
C THR A 520 -2.44 -6.85 -22.91
N GLU A 521 -1.15 -6.53 -23.00
CA GLU A 521 -0.25 -6.57 -21.84
C GLU A 521 -0.71 -5.61 -20.73
N GLY A 522 -1.17 -4.41 -21.11
CA GLY A 522 -1.74 -3.43 -20.19
C GLY A 522 -3.00 -3.92 -19.46
N THR A 523 -3.86 -4.69 -20.12
CA THR A 523 -5.05 -5.29 -19.48
C THR A 523 -4.71 -6.28 -18.37
N ARG A 524 -3.49 -6.84 -18.34
CA ARG A 524 -3.03 -7.68 -17.23
C ARG A 524 -2.73 -6.87 -15.97
N LEU A 525 -2.36 -5.59 -16.12
CA LEU A 525 -1.93 -4.72 -15.03
C LEU A 525 -3.03 -3.77 -14.55
N SER A 526 -3.98 -3.41 -15.42
CA SER A 526 -4.96 -2.36 -15.16
C SER A 526 -6.41 -2.85 -15.23
N ALA A 527 -7.26 -2.25 -14.38
CA ALA A 527 -8.71 -2.40 -14.44
C ALA A 527 -9.39 -1.32 -15.31
N ASP A 528 -8.63 -0.50 -16.04
CA ASP A 528 -9.20 0.59 -16.86
C ASP A 528 -9.86 0.05 -18.14
N PRO A 529 -11.17 0.25 -18.36
CA PRO A 529 -11.84 -0.19 -19.59
C PRO A 529 -11.31 0.50 -20.87
N MET A 530 -10.57 1.61 -20.75
CA MET A 530 -10.04 2.31 -21.93
C MET A 530 -9.07 1.46 -22.76
N PHE A 531 -8.33 0.51 -22.15
CA PHE A 531 -7.52 -0.44 -22.92
C PHE A 531 -8.36 -1.21 -23.95
N TYR A 532 -9.48 -1.77 -23.50
CA TYR A 532 -10.39 -2.50 -24.38
C TYR A 532 -11.11 -1.59 -25.37
N ASN A 533 -11.42 -0.34 -25.01
CA ASN A 533 -11.99 0.61 -25.97
C ASN A 533 -11.02 0.88 -27.13
N ILE A 534 -9.74 1.10 -26.87
CA ILE A 534 -8.76 1.33 -27.93
C ILE A 534 -8.54 0.05 -28.75
N MET A 535 -8.37 -1.11 -28.09
CA MET A 535 -8.28 -2.40 -28.78
C MET A 535 -9.49 -2.67 -29.70
N GLY A 536 -10.69 -2.29 -29.26
CA GLY A 536 -11.91 -2.42 -30.04
C GLY A 536 -11.91 -1.54 -31.29
N LYS A 537 -11.46 -0.29 -31.17
CA LYS A 537 -11.31 0.63 -32.30
C LYS A 537 -10.22 0.19 -33.28
N ASP A 538 -9.12 -0.35 -32.78
CA ASP A 538 -8.05 -0.90 -33.60
C ASP A 538 -8.53 -2.13 -34.38
N ALA A 539 -9.27 -3.03 -33.72
CA ALA A 539 -9.89 -4.19 -34.36
C ALA A 539 -10.96 -3.77 -35.40
N GLU A 540 -11.73 -2.72 -35.12
CA GLU A 540 -12.68 -2.12 -36.07
C GLU A 540 -11.98 -1.56 -37.32
N ALA A 541 -10.87 -0.84 -37.15
CA ALA A 541 -10.07 -0.34 -38.27
C ALA A 541 -9.50 -1.47 -39.15
N LEU A 542 -9.16 -2.60 -38.53
CA LEU A 542 -8.76 -3.84 -39.21
C LEU A 542 -9.95 -4.64 -39.79
N LYS A 543 -11.20 -4.16 -39.64
CA LYS A 543 -12.44 -4.84 -40.03
C LYS A 543 -12.70 -6.17 -39.30
N HIS A 544 -12.03 -6.40 -38.17
CA HIS A 544 -12.28 -7.53 -37.29
C HIS A 544 -13.44 -7.25 -36.33
N PHE A 545 -14.64 -7.05 -36.89
CA PHE A 545 -15.82 -6.59 -36.14
C PHE A 545 -16.21 -7.50 -34.95
N GLY A 546 -15.99 -8.82 -35.06
CA GLY A 546 -16.25 -9.74 -33.94
C GLY A 546 -15.31 -9.50 -32.74
N GLN A 547 -14.04 -9.17 -33.00
CA GLN A 547 -13.08 -8.82 -31.96
C GLN A 547 -13.39 -7.45 -31.37
N ALA A 548 -13.78 -6.49 -32.22
CA ALA A 548 -14.21 -5.15 -31.77
C ALA A 548 -15.43 -5.25 -30.84
N GLU A 549 -16.44 -6.03 -31.22
CA GLU A 549 -17.63 -6.29 -30.41
C GLU A 549 -17.26 -6.85 -29.03
N ALA A 550 -16.39 -7.87 -29.00
CA ALA A 550 -15.94 -8.48 -27.75
C ALA A 550 -15.21 -7.48 -26.84
N CYS A 551 -14.36 -6.62 -27.40
CA CYS A 551 -13.64 -5.61 -26.63
C CYS A 551 -14.57 -4.54 -26.05
N PHE A 552 -15.50 -4.00 -26.84
CA PHE A 552 -16.44 -2.99 -26.33
C PHE A 552 -17.40 -3.55 -25.28
N LYS A 553 -17.84 -4.81 -25.44
CA LYS A 553 -18.62 -5.52 -24.41
C LYS A 553 -17.80 -5.74 -23.14
N GLN A 554 -16.55 -6.18 -23.26
CA GLN A 554 -15.66 -6.33 -22.12
C GLN A 554 -15.51 -5.01 -21.36
N ALA A 555 -15.24 -3.91 -22.08
CA ALA A 555 -15.13 -2.57 -21.51
C ALA A 555 -16.43 -2.10 -20.82
N SER A 556 -17.59 -2.38 -21.41
CA SER A 556 -18.88 -2.01 -20.82
C SER A 556 -19.16 -2.78 -19.54
N TYR A 557 -18.86 -4.09 -19.49
CA TYR A 557 -19.03 -4.88 -18.28
C TYR A 557 -18.00 -4.54 -17.20
N MET A 558 -16.81 -4.07 -17.55
CA MET A 558 -15.84 -3.62 -16.54
C MET A 558 -16.37 -2.43 -15.73
N VAL A 559 -17.03 -1.46 -16.37
CA VAL A 559 -17.60 -0.29 -15.66
C VAL A 559 -18.97 0.06 -16.26
N PRO A 560 -20.06 -0.60 -15.82
CA PRO A 560 -21.38 -0.56 -16.48
C PRO A 560 -22.04 0.81 -16.60
N HIS A 561 -21.69 1.76 -15.73
CA HIS A 561 -22.23 3.12 -15.77
C HIS A 561 -21.51 4.06 -16.75
N ARG A 562 -20.38 3.65 -17.35
CA ARG A 562 -19.69 4.42 -18.39
C ARG A 562 -20.38 4.18 -19.74
N LEU A 563 -20.89 5.25 -20.36
CA LEU A 563 -21.59 5.15 -21.64
C LEU A 563 -20.65 4.99 -22.85
N TYR A 564 -19.39 5.44 -22.74
CA TYR A 564 -18.46 5.47 -23.87
C TYR A 564 -18.27 4.11 -24.58
N PRO A 565 -18.06 2.98 -23.88
CA PRO A 565 -17.98 1.66 -24.53
C PRO A 565 -19.24 1.28 -25.31
N LEU A 566 -20.43 1.57 -24.77
CA LEU A 566 -21.71 1.25 -25.43
C LEU A 566 -21.96 2.15 -26.65
N TYR A 567 -21.55 3.42 -26.57
CA TYR A 567 -21.55 4.34 -27.71
C TYR A 567 -20.65 3.84 -28.85
N LEU A 568 -19.42 3.40 -28.54
CA LEU A 568 -18.52 2.82 -29.55
C LEU A 568 -19.10 1.54 -30.16
N LEU A 569 -19.71 0.69 -29.33
CA LEU A 569 -20.38 -0.53 -29.79
C LEU A 569 -21.53 -0.23 -30.76
N ALA A 570 -22.34 0.79 -30.49
CA ALA A 570 -23.42 1.22 -31.39
C ALA A 570 -22.87 1.70 -32.74
N LYS A 571 -21.81 2.53 -32.71
CA LYS A 571 -21.17 3.03 -33.95
C LYS A 571 -20.62 1.91 -34.81
N MET A 572 -19.90 0.97 -34.20
CA MET A 572 -19.36 -0.19 -34.88
C MET A 572 -20.45 -1.06 -35.53
N TYR A 573 -21.60 -1.25 -34.88
CA TYR A 573 -22.71 -1.98 -35.50
C TYR A 573 -23.26 -1.29 -36.74
N PHE A 574 -23.40 0.03 -36.73
CA PHE A 574 -23.80 0.76 -37.93
C PHE A 574 -22.76 0.66 -39.04
N GLU A 575 -21.47 0.77 -38.72
CA GLU A 575 -20.36 0.70 -39.69
C GLU A 575 -20.18 -0.70 -40.29
N SER A 576 -20.46 -1.75 -39.52
CA SER A 576 -20.44 -3.14 -39.97
C SER A 576 -21.74 -3.58 -40.68
N GLY A 577 -22.71 -2.68 -40.87
CA GLY A 577 -23.99 -2.98 -41.53
C GLY A 577 -25.02 -3.72 -40.67
N GLN A 578 -24.76 -3.90 -39.38
CA GLN A 578 -25.67 -4.50 -38.40
C GLN A 578 -26.68 -3.48 -37.85
N SER A 579 -27.40 -2.80 -38.74
CA SER A 579 -28.20 -1.60 -38.43
C SER A 579 -29.22 -1.79 -37.31
N GLU A 580 -29.90 -2.94 -37.23
CA GLU A 580 -30.86 -3.22 -36.16
C GLU A 580 -30.19 -3.29 -34.78
N LYS A 581 -29.06 -4.00 -34.66
CA LYS A 581 -28.26 -4.01 -33.43
C LYS A 581 -27.74 -2.62 -33.07
N GLY A 582 -27.34 -1.85 -34.07
CA GLY A 582 -26.91 -0.45 -33.90
C GLY A 582 -28.03 0.41 -33.33
N ARG A 583 -29.25 0.30 -33.88
CA ARG A 583 -30.44 1.03 -33.41
C ARG A 583 -30.81 0.65 -31.98
N ASP A 584 -30.80 -0.64 -31.65
CA ASP A 584 -31.13 -1.10 -30.30
C ASP A 584 -30.10 -0.63 -29.27
N MET A 585 -28.80 -0.73 -29.59
CA MET A 585 -27.75 -0.22 -28.71
C MET A 585 -27.82 1.31 -28.56
N ALA A 586 -28.08 2.04 -29.65
CA ALA A 586 -28.23 3.50 -29.61
C ALA A 586 -29.36 3.92 -28.65
N ARG A 587 -30.52 3.26 -28.73
CA ARG A 587 -31.65 3.50 -27.80
C ARG A 587 -31.24 3.25 -26.35
N GLN A 588 -30.52 2.17 -26.07
CA GLN A 588 -30.02 1.86 -24.73
C GLN A 588 -29.09 2.97 -24.19
N VAL A 589 -28.15 3.46 -25.01
CA VAL A 589 -27.23 4.54 -24.61
C VAL A 589 -27.98 5.84 -24.33
N ILE A 590 -28.95 6.21 -25.17
CA ILE A 590 -29.75 7.43 -25.00
C ILE A 590 -30.57 7.36 -23.71
N GLN A 591 -31.19 6.21 -23.41
CA GLN A 591 -32.03 6.02 -22.23
C GLN A 591 -31.24 5.88 -20.93
N LYS A 592 -30.02 5.31 -20.96
CA LYS A 592 -29.23 5.06 -19.75
C LYS A 592 -28.76 6.37 -19.10
N GLU A 593 -29.00 6.50 -17.80
CA GLU A 593 -28.55 7.66 -17.02
C GLU A 593 -27.06 7.51 -16.65
N PRO A 594 -26.19 8.46 -17.04
CA PRO A 594 -24.78 8.42 -16.67
C PRO A 594 -24.58 8.89 -15.22
N LYS A 595 -23.53 8.37 -14.57
CA LYS A 595 -23.14 8.86 -13.24
C LYS A 595 -22.71 10.33 -13.23
N VAL A 596 -22.11 10.79 -14.32
CA VAL A 596 -21.72 12.18 -14.53
C VAL A 596 -22.18 12.59 -15.92
N MET A 597 -23.06 13.59 -16.00
CA MET A 597 -23.51 14.16 -17.26
C MET A 597 -22.50 15.19 -17.78
N SER A 598 -21.42 14.71 -18.39
CA SER A 598 -20.41 15.57 -19.04
C SER A 598 -20.83 16.01 -20.44
N ASP A 599 -20.16 17.02 -20.99
CA ASP A 599 -20.45 17.49 -22.35
C ASP A 599 -20.20 16.40 -23.41
N ALA A 600 -19.13 15.61 -23.26
CA ALA A 600 -18.89 14.43 -24.09
C ALA A 600 -20.07 13.41 -24.05
N VAL A 601 -20.73 13.25 -22.90
CA VAL A 601 -21.91 12.38 -22.80
C VAL A 601 -23.10 12.94 -23.57
N LYS A 602 -23.31 14.26 -23.50
CA LYS A 602 -24.38 14.92 -24.28
C LYS A 602 -24.13 14.78 -25.77
N GLU A 603 -22.89 14.99 -26.23
CA GLU A 603 -22.48 14.82 -27.62
C GLU A 603 -22.70 13.38 -28.11
N MET A 604 -22.27 12.37 -27.33
CA MET A 604 -22.50 10.96 -27.66
C MET A 604 -23.99 10.63 -27.83
N LYS A 605 -24.85 11.14 -26.94
CA LYS A 605 -26.30 10.92 -27.05
C LYS A 605 -26.89 11.62 -28.27
N ALA A 606 -26.52 12.88 -28.51
CA ALA A 606 -27.01 13.67 -29.64
C ALA A 606 -26.63 13.03 -30.99
N GLU A 607 -25.39 12.55 -31.15
CA GLU A 607 -24.95 11.86 -32.37
C GLU A 607 -25.78 10.59 -32.65
N LEU A 608 -26.06 9.81 -31.60
CA LEU A 608 -26.89 8.60 -31.72
C LEU A 608 -28.35 8.92 -32.01
N GLU A 609 -28.90 9.98 -31.41
CA GLU A 609 -30.25 10.47 -31.72
C GLU A 609 -30.37 10.89 -33.19
N GLU A 610 -29.35 11.56 -33.73
CA GLU A 610 -29.31 11.94 -35.14
C GLU A 610 -29.27 10.71 -36.06
N ARG A 611 -28.47 9.69 -35.72
CA ARG A 611 -28.44 8.41 -36.47
C ARG A 611 -29.73 7.59 -36.39
N LEU A 612 -30.59 7.84 -35.40
CA LEU A 612 -31.89 7.18 -35.26
C LEU A 612 -33.02 7.88 -36.04
N LYS A 613 -32.76 9.07 -36.61
CA LYS A 613 -33.74 9.74 -37.46
C LYS A 613 -34.01 8.90 -38.73
N PRO A 614 -35.27 8.87 -39.19
CA PRO A 614 -35.73 8.00 -40.28
C PRO A 614 -35.09 8.31 -41.64
#